data_AF-A0A1J4K5D1-F1
#
_entry.id   AF-A0A1J4K5D1-F1
#
_cell.length_a   1.000
_cell.length_b   1.000
_cell.length_c   1.000
_cell.angle_alpha   90.00
_cell.angle_beta   90.00
_cell.angle_gamma   90.00
#
_symmetry.space_group_name_H-M   'P 1'
#
loop_
_entity.id
_entity.type
_entity.pdbx_description
1 polymer ?
#
loop_
_entity_poly.entity_id
_entity_poly.type
_entity_poly.pdbx_seq_one_letter_code
_entity_poly.pdbx_strand_id
1 'polypeptide(L)'
;MKIISKHHSFFPNKLIKGNITMEEKAKKKLQTEQFSQSISNFVARAEERNDKLYTLDQLSNTYKIQRRRIYDVLNVMEAIGACQRTVSDSIIWLGLDNVRSLLFKLQKENGVNQADNPIVMIVPNNVCISMGQLTQSLLLCFLSLQTKSLDIKQVSYFLSRTNNRYKTTLCKLYQITHILEAIGIISHKNKVGEVCINDSFFAVIPISHTVEIQGHSPYSIESLLNRPLSDTEGIVAQRRSDFMVAAKQNQFQQYFMYPIQPAAVKTS
;
A
#
# COMPACT_ATOMS: atom_id res chain seq x y z
N MET A 1 36.34 7.89 -61.60
CA MET A 1 36.69 8.78 -60.46
C MET A 1 35.43 9.53 -60.01
N LYS A 2 35.20 9.66 -58.69
CA LYS A 2 33.99 10.11 -57.93
C LYS A 2 33.24 8.92 -57.30
N ILE A 3 33.60 8.44 -56.11
CA ILE A 3 33.42 8.97 -54.73
C ILE A 3 31.94 8.98 -54.26
N ILE A 4 31.69 8.01 -53.38
CA ILE A 4 30.68 7.79 -52.34
C ILE A 4 29.94 9.03 -51.81
N SER A 5 28.60 8.94 -51.67
CA SER A 5 27.90 9.38 -50.43
C SER A 5 26.51 8.74 -50.33
N LYS A 6 26.34 7.84 -49.36
CA LYS A 6 25.04 7.36 -48.87
C LYS A 6 24.54 8.39 -47.86
N HIS A 7 23.39 9.02 -48.12
CA HIS A 7 22.63 9.71 -47.08
C HIS A 7 21.25 9.05 -46.94
N HIS A 8 21.14 8.26 -45.88
CA HIS A 8 19.92 7.70 -45.35
C HIS A 8 19.20 8.84 -44.60
N SER A 9 18.16 9.43 -45.17
CA SER A 9 17.30 10.37 -44.46
C SER A 9 16.33 9.60 -43.55
N PHE A 10 16.68 9.63 -42.28
CA PHE A 10 15.93 9.12 -41.14
C PHE A 10 14.69 10.01 -40.93
N PHE A 11 13.51 9.56 -41.37
CA PHE A 11 12.23 10.15 -40.95
C PHE A 11 11.82 9.57 -39.59
N PRO A 12 11.46 10.41 -38.60
CA PRO A 12 11.08 9.93 -37.27
C PRO A 12 9.68 9.34 -37.31
N ASN A 13 9.58 8.04 -37.01
CA ASN A 13 8.30 7.36 -36.77
C ASN A 13 7.61 7.98 -35.56
N LYS A 14 6.53 8.70 -35.85
CA LYS A 14 5.52 9.18 -34.91
C LYS A 14 4.99 7.98 -34.11
N LEU A 15 5.21 8.00 -32.79
CA LEU A 15 4.71 7.00 -31.86
C LEU A 15 3.18 6.91 -31.92
N ILE A 16 2.69 5.88 -32.60
CA ILE A 16 1.31 5.41 -32.56
C ILE A 16 1.08 4.85 -31.16
N LYS A 17 0.17 5.45 -30.39
CA LYS A 17 -0.40 4.84 -29.18
C LYS A 17 -1.17 3.59 -29.63
N GLY A 18 -0.50 2.44 -29.62
CA GLY A 18 -1.09 1.16 -30.01
C GLY A 18 -2.23 0.77 -29.08
N ASN A 19 -3.40 0.48 -29.66
CA ASN A 19 -4.45 -0.27 -29.01
C ASN A 19 -3.93 -1.68 -28.70
N ILE A 20 -3.76 -1.99 -27.42
CA ILE A 20 -3.38 -3.32 -26.92
C ILE A 20 -4.48 -4.33 -27.33
N THR A 21 -4.11 -5.41 -28.03
CA THR A 21 -5.06 -6.43 -28.52
C THR A 21 -5.69 -7.21 -27.36
N MET A 22 -6.91 -7.75 -27.57
CA MET A 22 -7.64 -8.49 -26.53
C MET A 22 -6.87 -9.72 -26.03
N GLU A 23 -6.10 -10.39 -26.90
CA GLU A 23 -5.24 -11.52 -26.53
C GLU A 23 -4.10 -11.13 -25.59
N GLU A 24 -3.47 -9.97 -25.78
CA GLU A 24 -2.42 -9.48 -24.89
C GLU A 24 -2.96 -9.13 -23.49
N LYS A 25 -4.19 -8.62 -23.41
CA LYS A 25 -4.87 -8.38 -22.13
C LYS A 25 -5.18 -9.70 -21.40
N ALA A 26 -5.66 -10.70 -22.12
CA ALA A 26 -5.95 -12.03 -21.56
C ALA A 26 -4.67 -12.72 -21.04
N LYS A 27 -3.57 -12.70 -21.81
CA LYS A 27 -2.27 -13.25 -21.38
C LYS A 27 -1.72 -12.55 -20.14
N LYS A 28 -1.82 -11.23 -20.05
CA LYS A 28 -1.41 -10.47 -18.86
C LYS A 28 -2.24 -10.82 -17.62
N LYS A 29 -3.56 -11.00 -17.79
CA LYS A 29 -4.46 -11.41 -16.71
C LYS A 29 -4.09 -12.80 -16.20
N LEU A 30 -3.89 -13.77 -17.11
CA LEU A 30 -3.50 -15.14 -16.77
C LEU A 30 -2.16 -15.20 -16.01
N GLN A 31 -1.15 -14.43 -16.45
CA GLN A 31 0.13 -14.35 -15.74
C GLN A 31 0.01 -13.76 -14.34
N THR A 32 -0.90 -12.81 -14.16
CA THR A 32 -1.17 -12.16 -12.86
C THR A 32 -1.86 -13.14 -11.90
N GLU A 33 -2.84 -13.89 -12.38
CA GLU A 33 -3.51 -14.96 -11.63
C GLU A 33 -2.54 -16.09 -11.26
N GLN A 34 -1.68 -16.52 -12.18
CA GLN A 34 -0.63 -17.51 -11.90
C GLN A 34 0.34 -17.03 -10.82
N PHE A 35 0.74 -15.75 -10.87
CA PHE A 35 1.60 -15.17 -9.84
C PHE A 35 0.92 -15.13 -8.47
N SER A 36 -0.36 -14.74 -8.41
CA SER A 36 -1.16 -14.75 -7.18
C SER A 36 -1.22 -16.16 -6.58
N GLN A 37 -1.58 -17.15 -7.40
CA GLN A 37 -1.69 -18.54 -6.97
C GLN A 37 -0.37 -19.08 -6.44
N SER A 38 0.75 -18.74 -7.08
CA SER A 38 2.08 -19.13 -6.59
C SER A 38 2.39 -18.54 -5.21
N ILE A 39 1.98 -17.30 -4.92
CA ILE A 39 2.15 -16.69 -3.59
C ILE A 39 1.26 -17.40 -2.56
N SER A 40 -0.02 -17.64 -2.88
CA SER A 40 -0.93 -18.34 -1.97
C SER A 40 -0.44 -19.75 -1.65
N ASN A 41 0.06 -20.48 -2.65
CA ASN A 41 0.65 -21.81 -2.47
C ASN A 41 1.93 -21.77 -1.63
N PHE A 42 2.72 -20.70 -1.73
CA PHE A 42 3.88 -20.50 -0.87
C PHE A 42 3.46 -20.30 0.58
N VAL A 43 2.54 -19.38 0.84
CA VAL A 43 2.04 -19.11 2.20
C VAL A 43 1.43 -20.36 2.82
N ALA A 44 0.56 -21.08 2.10
CA ALA A 44 -0.06 -22.31 2.60
C ALA A 44 0.98 -23.38 2.97
N ARG A 45 2.02 -23.56 2.15
CA ARG A 45 3.09 -24.52 2.45
C ARG A 45 3.99 -24.06 3.59
N ALA A 46 4.22 -22.76 3.73
CA ALA A 46 5.04 -22.19 4.79
C ALA A 46 4.33 -22.22 6.16
N GLU A 47 3.00 -22.17 6.18
CA GLU A 47 2.20 -22.39 7.39
C GLU A 47 2.08 -23.88 7.75
N GLU A 48 1.99 -24.77 6.76
CA GLU A 48 1.88 -26.22 6.98
C GLU A 48 3.22 -26.86 7.41
N ARG A 49 4.33 -26.44 6.81
CA ARG A 49 5.66 -26.94 7.15
C ARG A 49 6.26 -26.04 8.21
N ASN A 50 6.68 -26.62 9.32
CA ASN A 50 7.43 -25.91 10.38
C ASN A 50 8.87 -25.51 9.94
N ASP A 51 9.14 -25.54 8.63
CA ASP A 51 10.39 -25.13 8.01
C ASP A 51 10.46 -23.60 8.06
N LYS A 52 11.40 -23.07 8.84
CA LYS A 52 11.50 -21.62 9.03
C LYS A 52 12.37 -20.94 7.98
N LEU A 53 13.29 -21.64 7.31
CA LEU A 53 14.29 -21.03 6.44
C LEU A 53 14.03 -21.38 4.97
N TYR A 54 13.93 -20.36 4.12
CA TYR A 54 13.77 -20.52 2.67
C TYR A 54 14.81 -19.70 1.92
N THR A 55 15.47 -20.31 0.94
CA THR A 55 16.40 -19.59 0.05
C THR A 55 15.66 -19.04 -1.18
N LEU A 56 16.06 -17.87 -1.67
CA LEU A 56 15.43 -17.25 -2.84
C LEU A 56 15.44 -18.13 -4.10
N ASP A 57 16.50 -18.92 -4.29
CA ASP A 57 16.59 -19.85 -5.42
C ASP A 57 15.59 -21.01 -5.31
N GLN A 58 15.37 -21.52 -4.11
CA GLN A 58 14.35 -22.53 -3.86
C GLN A 58 12.96 -21.95 -4.19
N LEU A 59 12.65 -20.75 -3.71
CA LEU A 59 11.36 -20.09 -4.00
C LEU A 59 11.18 -19.84 -5.51
N SER A 60 12.23 -19.37 -6.18
CA SER A 60 12.22 -19.12 -7.64
C SER A 60 11.94 -20.39 -8.43
N ASN A 61 12.61 -21.50 -8.09
CA ASN A 61 12.49 -22.75 -8.81
C ASN A 61 11.17 -23.48 -8.51
N THR A 62 10.75 -23.50 -7.24
CA THR A 62 9.52 -24.19 -6.81
C THR A 62 8.26 -23.50 -7.30
N TYR A 63 8.19 -22.18 -7.24
CA TYR A 63 6.98 -21.41 -7.58
C TYR A 63 7.03 -20.76 -8.97
N LYS A 64 8.12 -20.97 -9.72
CA LYS A 64 8.37 -20.41 -11.06
C LYS A 64 8.23 -18.89 -11.11
N ILE A 65 8.56 -18.22 -10.00
CA ILE A 65 8.53 -16.76 -9.89
C ILE A 65 9.92 -16.22 -10.19
N GLN A 66 10.03 -15.23 -11.07
CA GLN A 66 11.29 -14.54 -11.33
C GLN A 66 11.84 -13.89 -10.05
N ARG A 67 13.16 -13.99 -9.79
CA ARG A 67 13.81 -13.40 -8.61
C ARG A 67 13.43 -11.93 -8.36
N ARG A 68 13.31 -11.13 -9.42
CA ARG A 68 12.87 -9.73 -9.31
C ARG A 68 11.50 -9.60 -8.61
N ARG A 69 10.55 -10.48 -8.92
CA ARG A 69 9.20 -10.48 -8.34
C ARG A 69 9.17 -11.03 -6.94
N ILE A 70 10.05 -11.98 -6.62
CA ILE A 70 10.23 -12.47 -5.24
C ILE A 70 10.61 -11.29 -4.34
N TYR A 71 11.54 -10.41 -4.75
CA TYR A 71 11.87 -9.24 -3.94
C TYR A 71 10.67 -8.33 -3.67
N ASP A 72 9.75 -8.14 -4.63
CA ASP A 72 8.53 -7.37 -4.40
C ASP A 72 7.66 -8.03 -3.32
N VAL A 73 7.46 -9.35 -3.40
CA VAL A 73 6.69 -10.13 -2.42
C VAL A 73 7.34 -10.08 -1.05
N LEU A 74 8.64 -10.34 -0.96
CA LEU A 74 9.38 -10.32 0.30
C LEU A 74 9.39 -8.94 0.97
N ASN A 75 9.49 -7.86 0.18
CA ASN A 75 9.38 -6.51 0.73
C ASN A 75 8.01 -6.25 1.37
N VAL A 76 6.93 -6.78 0.78
CA VAL A 76 5.58 -6.67 1.35
C VAL A 76 5.45 -7.56 2.57
N MET A 77 5.89 -8.82 2.50
CA MET A 77 5.82 -9.79 3.60
C MET A 77 6.66 -9.37 4.83
N GLU A 78 7.82 -8.77 4.60
CA GLU A 78 8.66 -8.20 5.65
C GLU A 78 8.01 -6.96 6.27
N ALA A 79 7.39 -6.11 5.45
CA ALA A 79 6.69 -4.92 5.93
C ALA A 79 5.43 -5.22 6.76
N ILE A 80 4.79 -6.39 6.54
CA ILE A 80 3.68 -6.89 7.37
C ILE A 80 4.15 -7.78 8.53
N GLY A 81 5.44 -8.10 8.61
CA GLY A 81 6.01 -8.91 9.70
C GLY A 81 5.81 -10.42 9.58
N ALA A 82 5.43 -10.92 8.39
CA ALA A 82 5.26 -12.36 8.15
C ALA A 82 6.60 -13.08 7.90
N CYS A 83 7.63 -12.36 7.46
CA CYS A 83 8.97 -12.90 7.25
C CYS A 83 10.07 -11.91 7.61
N GLN A 84 11.29 -12.42 7.82
CA GLN A 84 12.49 -11.63 8.05
C GLN A 84 13.59 -12.02 7.05
N ARG A 85 14.29 -11.04 6.47
CA ARG A 85 15.43 -11.31 5.60
C ARG A 85 16.69 -11.64 6.40
N THR A 86 17.46 -12.58 5.89
CA THR A 86 18.81 -12.93 6.36
C THR A 86 19.85 -12.45 5.35
N VAL A 87 21.12 -12.37 5.78
CA VAL A 87 22.25 -11.85 4.99
C VAL A 87 22.55 -12.69 3.74
N SER A 88 22.18 -13.97 3.72
CA SER A 88 22.54 -14.95 2.69
C SER A 88 21.40 -15.30 1.72
N ASP A 89 20.74 -14.29 1.12
CA ASP A 89 19.64 -14.48 0.15
C ASP A 89 18.60 -15.52 0.61
N SER A 90 18.32 -15.48 1.92
CA SER A 90 17.43 -16.39 2.59
C SER A 90 16.47 -15.61 3.48
N ILE A 91 15.29 -16.18 3.71
CA ILE A 91 14.24 -15.60 4.53
C ILE A 91 13.87 -16.56 5.64
N ILE A 92 13.50 -15.98 6.77
CA ILE A 92 12.91 -16.70 7.89
C ILE A 92 11.40 -16.44 7.86
N TRP A 93 10.60 -17.49 7.71
CA TRP A 93 9.15 -17.42 7.87
C TRP A 93 8.81 -17.35 9.36
N LEU A 94 8.10 -16.29 9.74
CA LEU A 94 7.69 -16.05 11.12
C LEU A 94 6.22 -16.46 11.36
N GLY A 95 5.42 -16.57 10.29
CA GLY A 95 4.01 -16.90 10.35
C GLY A 95 3.08 -15.68 10.25
N LEU A 96 1.86 -15.92 9.76
CA LEU A 96 0.83 -14.88 9.63
C LEU A 96 0.30 -14.36 10.97
N ASP A 97 0.45 -15.13 12.04
CA ASP A 97 0.07 -14.69 13.38
C ASP A 97 0.84 -13.44 13.84
N ASN A 98 2.07 -13.27 13.38
CA ASN A 98 2.90 -12.12 13.70
C ASN A 98 2.42 -10.82 13.05
N VAL A 99 1.58 -10.89 12.01
CA VAL A 99 1.00 -9.72 11.37
C VAL A 99 0.17 -8.93 12.38
N ARG A 100 -0.60 -9.60 13.24
CA ARG A 100 -1.41 -8.94 14.29
C ARG A 100 -0.53 -8.20 15.30
N SER A 101 0.53 -8.86 15.76
CA SER A 101 1.51 -8.28 16.67
C SER A 101 2.19 -7.04 16.07
N LEU A 102 2.52 -7.08 14.77
CA LEU A 102 3.08 -5.92 14.08
C LEU A 102 2.08 -4.79 13.93
N LEU A 103 0.82 -5.07 13.57
CA LEU A 103 -0.22 -4.05 13.48
C LEU A 103 -0.40 -3.31 14.82
N PHE A 104 -0.37 -4.04 15.93
CA PHE A 104 -0.39 -3.44 17.27
C PHE A 104 0.83 -2.54 17.53
N LYS A 105 2.03 -3.02 17.17
CA LYS A 105 3.26 -2.24 17.29
C LYS A 105 3.19 -0.96 16.46
N LEU A 106 2.74 -1.05 15.20
CA LEU A 106 2.57 0.11 14.32
C LEU A 106 1.55 1.12 14.86
N GLN A 107 0.45 0.63 15.43
CA GLN A 107 -0.57 1.47 16.07
C GLN A 107 0.00 2.25 17.26
N LYS A 108 0.81 1.60 18.10
CA LYS A 108 1.45 2.20 19.26
C LYS A 108 2.55 3.20 18.87
N GLU A 109 3.44 2.81 17.96
CA GLU A 109 4.58 3.63 17.53
C GLU A 109 4.14 4.92 16.82
N ASN A 110 3.10 4.86 16.00
CA ASN A 110 2.60 6.02 15.27
C ASN A 110 1.54 6.80 16.06
N GLY A 111 1.32 6.46 17.33
CA GLY A 111 0.39 7.17 18.20
C GLY A 111 -1.04 7.23 17.66
N VAL A 112 -1.50 6.19 16.97
CA VAL A 112 -2.87 6.14 16.39
C VAL A 112 -3.93 6.31 17.49
N ASN A 113 -3.62 5.83 18.70
CA ASN A 113 -4.51 5.90 19.87
C ASN A 113 -4.43 7.25 20.62
N GLN A 114 -3.49 8.12 20.27
CA GLN A 114 -3.41 9.45 20.86
C GLN A 114 -4.39 10.38 20.15
N ALA A 115 -5.20 11.10 20.92
CA ALA A 115 -6.31 11.92 20.42
C ALA A 115 -5.85 13.10 19.55
N ASP A 116 -4.70 13.70 19.88
CA ASP A 116 -4.27 14.98 19.30
C ASP A 116 -3.45 14.86 18.01
N ASN A 117 -3.14 13.64 17.56
CA ASN A 117 -2.31 13.46 16.38
C ASN A 117 -3.15 13.52 15.09
N PRO A 118 -2.89 14.50 14.19
CA PRO A 118 -3.53 14.56 12.90
C PRO A 118 -3.04 13.40 12.00
N ILE A 119 -3.88 12.97 11.06
CA ILE A 119 -3.56 11.84 10.15
C ILE A 119 -2.25 12.06 9.36
N VAL A 120 -1.86 13.32 9.15
CA VAL A 120 -0.61 13.71 8.50
C VAL A 120 0.63 13.29 9.29
N MET A 121 0.55 13.32 10.63
CA MET A 121 1.62 12.90 11.53
C MET A 121 1.64 11.38 11.70
N ILE A 122 0.47 10.74 11.71
CA ILE A 122 0.32 9.28 11.86
C ILE A 122 0.83 8.53 10.63
N VAL A 123 0.58 9.06 9.43
CA VAL A 123 1.02 8.47 8.18
C VAL A 123 2.12 9.35 7.60
N PRO A 124 3.39 9.12 7.96
CA PRO A 124 4.49 9.99 7.55
C PRO A 124 4.66 9.96 6.04
N ASN A 125 4.89 11.13 5.46
CA ASN A 125 5.25 11.25 4.06
C ASN A 125 6.73 10.96 3.87
N ASN A 126 7.03 9.81 3.28
CA ASN A 126 8.39 9.49 2.90
C ASN A 126 8.68 10.04 1.49
N VAL A 127 9.85 10.66 1.33
CA VAL A 127 10.38 11.10 0.02
C VAL A 127 10.67 9.89 -0.87
N CYS A 128 11.01 8.75 -0.26
CA CYS A 128 11.22 7.47 -0.92
C CYS A 128 9.93 6.64 -0.94
N ILE A 129 9.60 6.10 -2.11
CA ILE A 129 8.41 5.29 -2.36
C ILE A 129 8.83 3.82 -2.41
N SER A 130 9.37 3.26 -1.33
CA SER A 130 9.68 1.82 -1.30
C SER A 130 8.40 0.98 -1.15
N MET A 131 8.43 -0.27 -1.62
CA MET A 131 7.27 -1.18 -1.51
C MET A 131 6.90 -1.43 -0.03
N GLY A 132 7.90 -1.61 0.83
CA GLY A 132 7.68 -1.84 2.26
C GLY A 132 7.07 -0.63 2.96
N GLN A 133 7.60 0.58 2.72
CA GLN A 133 7.04 1.80 3.31
C GLN A 133 5.60 2.05 2.85
N LEU A 134 5.29 1.88 1.57
CA LEU A 134 3.92 2.01 1.08
C LEU A 134 2.98 0.96 1.69
N THR A 135 3.47 -0.25 1.96
CA THR A 135 2.70 -1.30 2.63
C THR A 135 2.35 -0.87 4.06
N GLN A 136 3.34 -0.39 4.83
CA GLN A 136 3.11 0.13 6.18
C GLN A 136 2.18 1.35 6.19
N SER A 137 2.38 2.30 5.28
CA SER A 137 1.50 3.47 5.16
C SER A 137 0.07 3.08 4.79
N LEU A 138 -0.12 2.08 3.91
CA LEU A 138 -1.44 1.55 3.58
C LEU A 138 -2.12 0.93 4.81
N LEU A 139 -1.39 0.12 5.58
CA LEU A 139 -1.90 -0.47 6.83
C LEU A 139 -2.23 0.62 7.87
N LEU A 140 -1.38 1.63 8.02
CA LEU A 140 -1.65 2.78 8.89
C LEU A 140 -2.88 3.57 8.45
N CYS A 141 -3.18 3.68 7.16
CA CYS A 141 -4.44 4.26 6.68
C CYS A 141 -5.65 3.44 7.15
N PHE A 142 -5.60 2.11 7.09
CA PHE A 142 -6.68 1.26 7.62
C PHE A 142 -6.87 1.45 9.14
N LEU A 143 -5.77 1.52 9.89
CA LEU A 143 -5.80 1.69 11.35
C LEU A 143 -6.26 3.09 11.78
N SER A 144 -5.78 4.15 11.11
CA SER A 144 -6.08 5.54 11.47
C SER A 144 -7.50 5.96 11.11
N LEU A 145 -8.04 5.45 10.00
CA LEU A 145 -9.40 5.73 9.56
C LEU A 145 -10.43 4.80 10.21
N GLN A 146 -9.97 3.69 10.81
CA GLN A 146 -10.81 2.62 11.37
C GLN A 146 -11.92 2.22 10.39
N THR A 147 -11.59 2.12 9.11
CA THR A 147 -12.53 1.68 8.06
C THR A 147 -12.09 0.32 7.53
N LYS A 148 -13.05 -0.57 7.32
CA LYS A 148 -12.78 -1.88 6.71
C LYS A 148 -12.46 -1.80 5.24
N SER A 149 -12.91 -0.74 4.55
CA SER A 149 -12.65 -0.52 3.13
C SER A 149 -11.98 0.81 2.85
N LEU A 150 -11.14 0.81 1.81
CA LEU A 150 -10.42 1.98 1.30
C LEU A 150 -10.37 1.97 -0.23
N ASP A 151 -10.40 3.15 -0.83
CA ASP A 151 -10.14 3.35 -2.26
C ASP A 151 -8.64 3.62 -2.47
N ILE A 152 -7.99 2.75 -3.24
CA ILE A 152 -6.56 2.84 -3.57
C ILE A 152 -6.21 4.19 -4.20
N LYS A 153 -7.12 4.78 -5.00
CA LYS A 153 -6.88 6.09 -5.62
C LYS A 153 -6.79 7.18 -4.57
N GLN A 154 -7.72 7.22 -3.63
CA GLN A 154 -7.70 8.20 -2.55
C GLN A 154 -6.45 8.06 -1.68
N VAL A 155 -6.08 6.84 -1.32
CA VAL A 155 -4.84 6.56 -0.59
C VAL A 155 -3.63 7.03 -1.38
N SER A 156 -3.58 6.77 -2.69
CA SER A 156 -2.46 7.19 -3.53
C SER A 156 -2.31 8.71 -3.63
N TYR A 157 -3.42 9.47 -3.70
CA TYR A 157 -3.40 10.93 -3.66
C TYR A 157 -2.89 11.45 -2.32
N PHE A 158 -3.35 10.85 -1.22
CA PHE A 158 -2.92 11.21 0.12
C PHE A 158 -1.43 10.94 0.34
N LEU A 159 -0.93 9.77 -0.06
CA LEU A 159 0.49 9.41 0.09
C LEU A 159 1.41 10.19 -0.86
N SER A 160 0.88 10.73 -1.96
CA SER A 160 1.63 11.57 -2.90
C SER A 160 1.46 13.07 -2.65
N ARG A 161 0.96 13.48 -1.49
CA ARG A 161 0.63 14.90 -1.23
C ARG A 161 1.81 15.87 -1.25
N THR A 162 3.03 15.37 -1.01
CA THR A 162 4.25 16.18 -1.05
C THR A 162 5.17 15.80 -2.20
N ASN A 163 4.90 14.69 -2.89
CA ASN A 163 5.71 14.22 -4.00
C ASN A 163 4.83 14.17 -5.24
N ASN A 164 5.22 14.84 -6.34
CA ASN A 164 4.48 14.80 -7.61
C ASN A 164 4.56 13.43 -8.33
N ARG A 165 4.53 12.33 -7.57
CA ARG A 165 4.79 10.94 -7.97
C ARG A 165 3.56 10.05 -7.86
N TYR A 166 2.37 10.65 -7.91
CA TYR A 166 1.07 9.97 -7.86
C TYR A 166 1.00 8.69 -8.70
N LYS A 167 1.34 8.75 -10.00
CA LYS A 167 1.25 7.58 -10.91
C LYS A 167 2.11 6.41 -10.46
N THR A 168 3.30 6.69 -9.91
CA THR A 168 4.20 5.65 -9.41
C THR A 168 3.72 5.05 -8.09
N THR A 169 3.18 5.88 -7.19
CA THR A 169 2.56 5.44 -5.94
C THR A 169 1.34 4.57 -6.21
N LEU A 170 0.44 5.00 -7.10
CA LEU A 170 -0.74 4.26 -7.51
C LEU A 170 -0.38 2.89 -8.11
N CYS A 171 0.58 2.87 -9.04
CA CYS A 171 1.05 1.62 -9.66
C CYS A 171 1.62 0.64 -8.63
N LYS A 172 2.41 1.13 -7.66
CA LYS A 172 2.97 0.30 -6.59
C LYS A 172 1.89 -0.18 -5.61
N LEU A 173 0.92 0.67 -5.26
CA LEU A 173 -0.19 0.27 -4.40
C LEU A 173 -1.01 -0.87 -5.02
N TYR A 174 -1.29 -0.84 -6.33
CA TYR A 174 -1.95 -1.96 -6.99
C TYR A 174 -1.12 -3.27 -6.93
N GLN A 175 0.20 -3.18 -7.02
CA GLN A 175 1.07 -4.34 -6.87
C GLN A 175 1.04 -4.88 -5.44
N ILE A 176 1.08 -3.99 -4.44
CA ILE A 176 0.98 -4.33 -3.02
C ILE A 176 -0.37 -4.99 -2.73
N THR A 177 -1.48 -4.44 -3.23
CA THR A 177 -2.81 -5.00 -2.98
C THR A 177 -2.97 -6.39 -3.57
N HIS A 178 -2.44 -6.63 -4.77
CA HIS A 178 -2.45 -7.95 -5.38
C HIS A 178 -1.62 -8.97 -4.58
N ILE A 179 -0.48 -8.55 -4.00
CA ILE A 179 0.32 -9.42 -3.13
C ILE A 179 -0.41 -9.69 -1.80
N LEU A 180 -0.98 -8.66 -1.17
CA LEU A 180 -1.73 -8.80 0.09
C LEU A 180 -3.01 -9.62 -0.07
N GLU A 181 -3.64 -9.57 -1.25
CA GLU A 181 -4.75 -10.43 -1.62
C GLU A 181 -4.32 -11.88 -1.73
N ALA A 182 -3.20 -12.15 -2.41
CA ALA A 182 -2.66 -13.51 -2.54
C ALA A 182 -2.27 -14.11 -1.18
N ILE A 183 -1.85 -13.28 -0.22
CA ILE A 183 -1.55 -13.70 1.16
C ILE A 183 -2.83 -13.91 1.99
N GLY A 184 -3.96 -13.31 1.61
CA GLY A 184 -5.25 -13.41 2.32
C GLY A 184 -5.52 -12.34 3.37
N ILE A 185 -4.71 -11.26 3.39
CA ILE A 185 -4.87 -10.14 4.35
C ILE A 185 -5.93 -9.15 3.85
N ILE A 186 -5.98 -8.92 2.53
CA ILE A 186 -6.90 -7.98 1.88
C ILE A 186 -7.74 -8.73 0.85
N SER A 187 -8.94 -8.25 0.54
CA SER A 187 -9.79 -8.72 -0.55
C SER A 187 -10.31 -7.54 -1.37
N HIS A 188 -10.46 -7.73 -2.68
CA HIS A 188 -11.10 -6.74 -3.55
C HIS A 188 -12.63 -6.78 -3.43
N LYS A 189 -13.27 -5.61 -3.53
CA LYS A 189 -14.73 -5.49 -3.67
C LYS A 189 -15.14 -5.37 -5.14
N ASN A 190 -16.45 -5.44 -5.39
CA ASN A 190 -17.05 -5.28 -6.72
C ASN A 190 -16.75 -3.92 -7.38
N LYS A 191 -16.34 -2.90 -6.60
CA LYS A 191 -15.93 -1.59 -7.14
C LYS A 191 -14.44 -1.59 -7.47
N VAL A 192 -14.11 -1.12 -8.68
CA VAL A 192 -12.73 -1.04 -9.17
C VAL A 192 -11.90 -0.10 -8.27
N GLY A 193 -10.89 -0.67 -7.60
CA GLY A 193 -9.98 0.08 -6.72
C GLY A 193 -10.39 0.13 -5.25
N GLU A 194 -11.52 -0.47 -4.86
CA GLU A 194 -11.87 -0.63 -3.45
C GLU A 194 -11.26 -1.93 -2.90
N VAL A 195 -10.53 -1.80 -1.79
CA VAL A 195 -9.88 -2.89 -1.07
C VAL A 195 -10.40 -2.99 0.35
N CYS A 196 -10.55 -4.21 0.86
CA CYS A 196 -11.02 -4.49 2.20
C CYS A 196 -10.05 -5.35 2.96
N ILE A 197 -9.74 -4.98 4.20
CA ILE A 197 -8.94 -5.81 5.08
C ILE A 197 -9.81 -6.90 5.70
N ASN A 198 -9.27 -8.12 5.83
CA ASN A 198 -9.97 -9.25 6.41
C ASN A 198 -10.13 -9.06 7.93
N ASP A 199 -11.30 -9.43 8.46
CA ASP A 199 -11.69 -9.27 9.87
C ASP A 199 -10.71 -9.97 10.84
N SER A 200 -10.07 -11.06 10.41
CA SER A 200 -9.07 -11.76 11.22
C SER A 200 -7.83 -10.91 11.56
N PHE A 201 -7.51 -9.93 10.70
CA PHE A 201 -6.38 -9.02 10.87
C PHE A 201 -6.82 -7.62 11.26
N PHE A 202 -8.10 -7.27 11.03
CA PHE A 202 -8.70 -6.01 11.45
C PHE A 202 -9.10 -6.05 12.93
N ALA A 203 -8.12 -6.25 13.81
CA ALA A 203 -8.31 -5.96 15.22
C ALA A 203 -8.17 -4.45 15.41
N VAL A 204 -9.28 -3.72 15.26
CA VAL A 204 -9.39 -2.38 15.86
C VAL A 204 -9.33 -2.62 17.36
N ILE A 205 -8.13 -2.51 17.92
CA ILE A 205 -8.00 -2.49 19.37
C ILE A 205 -8.74 -1.24 19.79
N PRO A 206 -9.86 -1.37 20.54
CA PRO A 206 -10.51 -0.20 21.10
C PRO A 206 -9.44 0.55 21.85
N ILE A 207 -9.44 1.89 21.71
CA ILE A 207 -8.55 2.80 22.42
C ILE A 207 -8.74 2.50 23.91
N SER A 208 -7.97 1.53 24.39
CA SER A 208 -8.08 1.02 25.73
C SER A 208 -7.43 2.12 26.51
N HIS A 209 -8.27 2.82 27.25
CA HIS A 209 -7.96 3.87 28.20
C HIS A 209 -6.70 3.49 28.99
N THR A 210 -5.55 3.83 28.42
CA THR A 210 -4.33 4.15 29.12
C THR A 210 -4.17 5.66 29.00
N VAL A 211 -5.28 6.38 29.14
CA VAL A 211 -5.20 7.57 29.97
C VAL A 211 -4.93 6.98 31.35
N GLU A 212 -3.66 6.86 31.71
CA GLU A 212 -3.29 7.17 33.08
C GLU A 212 -3.86 8.56 33.31
N ILE A 213 -5.13 8.63 33.74
CA ILE A 213 -5.71 9.87 34.22
C ILE A 213 -4.89 10.11 35.47
N GLN A 214 -3.91 10.99 35.33
CA GLN A 214 -3.20 11.57 36.46
C GLN A 214 -4.29 12.15 37.38
N GLY A 215 -4.66 11.39 38.41
CA GLY A 215 -5.35 11.91 39.60
C GLY A 215 -6.85 11.70 39.78
N HIS A 216 -7.62 11.10 38.86
CA HIS A 216 -9.07 10.92 39.12
C HIS A 216 -9.45 9.47 39.44
N SER A 217 -9.94 9.29 40.67
CA SER A 217 -10.53 8.04 41.16
C SER A 217 -11.66 7.57 40.24
N PRO A 218 -11.72 6.27 39.88
CA PRO A 218 -12.80 5.71 39.06
C PRO A 218 -14.18 5.74 39.75
N TYR A 219 -14.23 6.18 41.02
CA TYR A 219 -15.46 6.36 41.79
C TYR A 219 -15.82 7.85 41.97
N SER A 220 -15.17 8.77 41.25
CA SER A 220 -15.57 10.17 41.30
C SER A 220 -16.96 10.36 40.69
N ILE A 221 -17.75 11.24 41.30
CA ILE A 221 -19.10 11.59 40.81
C ILE A 221 -19.02 12.11 39.37
N GLU A 222 -17.95 12.80 39.00
CA GLU A 222 -17.69 13.27 37.64
C GLU A 222 -17.48 12.11 36.64
N SER A 223 -16.78 11.03 37.03
CA SER A 223 -16.61 9.84 36.18
C SER A 223 -17.89 9.00 36.05
N LEU A 224 -18.80 9.09 37.02
CA LEU A 224 -20.07 8.37 37.02
C LEU A 224 -21.17 9.15 36.26
N LEU A 225 -21.12 10.48 36.30
CA LEU A 225 -22.07 11.36 35.60
C LEU A 225 -21.65 11.64 34.15
N ASN A 226 -20.36 11.83 33.90
CA ASN A 226 -19.82 11.82 32.55
C ASN A 226 -19.43 10.38 32.24
N ARG A 227 -20.30 9.63 31.55
CA ARG A 227 -19.78 8.52 30.74
C ARG A 227 -18.75 9.17 29.83
N PRO A 228 -17.44 8.83 29.89
CA PRO A 228 -16.54 9.24 28.83
C PRO A 228 -17.05 8.51 27.59
N LEU A 229 -17.97 9.15 26.86
CA LEU A 229 -18.17 8.91 25.45
C LEU A 229 -16.77 9.14 24.90
N SER A 230 -16.08 8.05 24.66
CA SER A 230 -14.77 8.06 24.07
C SER A 230 -14.92 8.90 22.80
N ASP A 231 -14.41 10.13 22.80
CA ASP A 231 -14.46 11.07 21.67
C ASP A 231 -13.65 10.53 20.46
N THR A 232 -13.29 9.26 20.53
CA THR A 232 -12.67 8.43 19.52
C THR A 232 -13.47 8.43 18.23
N GLU A 233 -14.81 8.42 18.30
CA GLU A 233 -15.63 8.54 17.09
C GLU A 233 -15.52 9.93 16.45
N GLY A 234 -15.48 11.00 17.26
CA GLY A 234 -15.27 12.38 16.80
C GLY A 234 -13.88 12.56 16.17
N ILE A 235 -12.83 12.05 16.83
CA ILE A 235 -11.45 12.10 16.35
C ILE A 235 -11.29 11.30 15.05
N VAL A 236 -11.87 10.10 14.97
CA VAL A 236 -11.85 9.27 13.75
C VAL A 236 -12.63 9.94 12.63
N ALA A 237 -13.77 10.58 12.93
CA ALA A 237 -14.53 11.36 11.96
C ALA A 237 -13.73 12.57 11.45
N GLN A 238 -13.02 13.27 12.33
CA GLN A 238 -12.14 14.38 11.97
C GLN A 238 -10.99 13.90 11.07
N ARG A 239 -10.32 12.80 11.43
CA ARG A 239 -9.27 12.18 10.60
C ARG A 239 -9.77 11.77 9.22
N ARG A 240 -10.99 11.24 9.14
CA ARG A 240 -11.65 10.91 7.86
C ARG A 240 -11.90 12.16 7.02
N SER A 241 -12.37 13.25 7.64
CA SER A 241 -12.56 14.53 6.97
C SER A 241 -11.23 15.07 6.42
N ASP A 242 -10.20 15.12 7.26
CA ASP A 242 -8.86 15.60 6.90
C ASP A 242 -8.23 14.78 5.77
N PHE A 243 -8.38 13.45 5.82
CA PHE A 243 -7.94 12.55 4.75
C PHE A 243 -8.60 12.90 3.42
N MET A 244 -9.93 13.08 3.43
CA MET A 244 -10.70 13.39 2.22
C MET A 244 -10.36 14.77 1.66
N VAL A 245 -10.13 15.77 2.53
CA VAL A 245 -9.70 17.11 2.13
C VAL A 245 -8.31 17.04 1.49
N ALA A 246 -7.34 16.39 2.14
CA ALA A 246 -5.98 16.26 1.63
C ALA A 246 -5.92 15.49 0.30
N ALA A 247 -6.72 14.43 0.16
CA ALA A 247 -6.81 13.67 -1.08
C ALA A 247 -7.41 14.50 -2.22
N LYS A 248 -8.50 15.24 -1.96
CA LYS A 248 -9.13 16.14 -2.96
C LYS A 248 -8.19 17.27 -3.40
N GLN A 249 -7.53 17.95 -2.46
CA GLN A 249 -6.60 19.03 -2.77
C GLN A 249 -5.48 18.57 -3.72
N ASN A 250 -4.93 17.37 -3.48
CA ASN A 250 -3.91 16.79 -4.34
C ASN A 250 -4.44 16.31 -5.68
N GLN A 251 -5.66 15.76 -5.71
CA GLN A 251 -6.33 15.47 -6.97
C GLN A 251 -6.40 16.72 -7.84
N PHE A 252 -6.83 17.87 -7.29
CA PHE A 252 -6.87 19.13 -8.02
C PHE A 252 -5.49 19.60 -8.49
N GLN A 253 -4.47 19.59 -7.62
CA GLN A 253 -3.11 20.01 -8.01
C GLN A 253 -2.53 19.19 -9.17
N GLN A 254 -2.82 17.89 -9.23
CA GLN A 254 -2.37 17.03 -10.35
C GLN A 254 -3.07 17.35 -11.68
N TYR A 255 -4.30 17.89 -11.67
CA TYR A 255 -4.99 18.34 -12.89
C TYR A 255 -4.47 19.69 -13.40
N PHE A 256 -4.00 20.57 -12.52
CA PHE A 256 -3.54 21.92 -12.88
C PHE A 256 -2.01 22.05 -13.12
N MET A 257 -1.20 21.05 -12.76
CA MET A 257 0.26 21.03 -13.01
C MET A 257 0.68 20.53 -14.41
N TYR A 258 -0.26 20.32 -15.34
CA TYR A 258 0.10 20.19 -16.75
C TYR A 258 0.06 21.57 -17.41
N PRO A 259 1.22 22.19 -17.75
CA PRO A 259 1.18 23.39 -18.57
C PRO A 259 0.47 23.04 -19.87
N ILE A 260 -0.60 23.78 -20.17
CA ILE A 260 -1.16 23.86 -21.51
C ILE A 260 0.00 24.29 -22.39
N GLN A 261 0.55 23.38 -23.22
CA GLN A 261 1.53 23.78 -24.22
C GLN A 261 0.83 24.83 -25.10
N PRO A 262 1.34 26.06 -25.22
CA PRO A 262 0.75 27.02 -26.12
C PRO A 262 0.78 26.41 -27.52
N ALA A 263 -0.39 26.33 -28.14
CA ALA A 263 -0.52 25.89 -29.52
C ALA A 263 0.44 26.73 -30.36
N ALA A 264 1.41 26.07 -31.01
CA ALA A 264 2.33 26.73 -31.90
C ALA A 264 1.51 27.44 -32.99
N VAL A 265 1.42 28.77 -32.88
CA VAL A 265 0.88 29.63 -33.92
C VAL A 265 1.83 29.49 -35.10
N LYS A 266 1.36 28.79 -36.14
CA LYS A 266 2.03 28.82 -37.44
C LYS A 266 1.84 30.22 -38.00
N THR A 267 2.86 31.05 -37.91
CA THR A 267 2.96 32.26 -38.71
C THR A 267 3.28 31.85 -40.14
N SER A 268 2.35 32.19 -41.02
CA SER A 268 2.44 32.13 -42.49
C SER A 268 3.52 33.03 -43.04
#